data_AF-A0A1D1VCT0-F1
#
_entry.id   AF-A0A1D1VCT0-F1
#
_cell.length_a   1.000
_cell.length_b   1.000
_cell.length_c   1.000
_cell.angle_alpha   90.00
_cell.angle_beta   90.00
_cell.angle_gamma   90.00
#
_symmetry.space_group_name_H-M   'P 1'
#
loop_
_entity.id
_entity.type
_entity.pdbx_description
1 polymer ?
#
loop_
_entity_poly.entity_id
_entity_poly.type
_entity_poly.pdbx_seq_one_letter_code
_entity_poly.pdbx_strand_id
1 'polypeptide(L)'
;MLTIPPNVTGQIQPLDVLCFRMYKGCFKKISDFVFLHDLPVQVHRRDVILRLHSLLYQQFQSPRFENSIAEAWHKSGYTDERFMYVNLAKFMFDKLKGSCLHENCRDIVLLVCGWCKARLCFHHFFDAHYFCTIYLP
;
A
#
# COMPACT_ATOMS: atom_id res chain seq x y z
N MET A 1 24.91 8.79 21.16
CA MET A 1 24.59 9.01 19.74
C MET A 1 24.75 7.68 19.04
N LEU A 2 23.69 7.16 18.39
CA LEU A 2 23.76 5.92 17.62
C LEU A 2 24.41 6.23 16.27
N THR A 3 25.61 5.71 16.01
CA THR A 3 26.29 5.88 14.72
C THR A 3 25.95 4.68 13.85
N ILE A 4 25.12 4.90 12.83
CA ILE A 4 24.77 3.87 11.84
C ILE A 4 25.96 3.71 10.87
N PRO A 5 26.50 2.49 10.68
CA PRO A 5 27.56 2.29 9.71
C PRO A 5 27.12 2.65 8.28
N PRO A 6 28.05 3.03 7.39
CA PRO A 6 27.72 3.24 5.99
C PRO A 6 27.20 1.94 5.36
N ASN A 7 26.28 2.07 4.40
CA ASN A 7 25.72 0.98 3.59
C ASN A 7 24.93 -0.11 4.36
N VAL A 8 24.51 0.15 5.60
CA VAL A 8 23.67 -0.81 6.36
C VAL A 8 22.21 -0.39 6.51
N THR A 9 21.78 0.73 5.91
CA THR A 9 20.39 1.22 6.04
C THR A 9 19.35 0.16 5.69
N GLY A 10 19.58 -0.59 4.60
CA GLY A 10 18.69 -1.68 4.19
C GLY A 10 18.66 -2.90 5.13
N GLN A 11 19.56 -2.97 6.11
CA GLN A 11 19.64 -4.04 7.10
C GLN A 11 19.08 -3.62 8.46
N ILE A 12 19.29 -2.35 8.85
CA ILE A 12 18.95 -1.90 10.20
C ILE A 12 17.82 -0.87 10.23
N GLN A 13 17.50 -0.17 9.14
CA GLN A 13 16.43 0.82 9.19
C GLN A 13 15.07 0.13 9.01
N PRO A 14 14.13 0.18 9.97
CA PRO A 14 12.89 -0.60 9.92
C PRO A 14 12.06 -0.30 8.66
N LEU A 15 12.04 0.97 8.24
CA LEU A 15 11.32 1.38 7.04
C LEU A 15 11.89 0.74 5.76
N ASP A 16 13.21 0.70 5.58
CA ASP A 16 13.84 0.06 4.41
C ASP A 16 13.71 -1.47 4.46
N VAL A 17 13.86 -2.06 5.65
CA VAL A 17 13.82 -3.51 5.86
C VAL A 17 12.48 -4.10 5.43
N LEU A 18 11.36 -3.42 5.72
CA LEU A 18 10.04 -3.97 5.48
C LEU A 18 9.07 -3.00 4.79
N CYS A 19 8.85 -1.81 5.35
CA CYS A 19 7.73 -0.94 4.97
C CYS A 19 7.84 -0.38 3.54
N PHE A 20 8.99 0.19 3.16
CA PHE A 20 9.19 0.82 1.86
C PHE A 20 9.16 -0.17 0.71
N ARG A 21 9.56 -1.42 0.93
CA ARG A 21 9.44 -2.47 -0.08
C ARG A 21 7.96 -2.70 -0.43
N MET A 22 7.10 -2.85 0.59
CA MET A 22 5.66 -3.00 0.38
C MET A 22 5.05 -1.76 -0.27
N TYR A 23 5.46 -0.58 0.18
CA TYR A 23 4.98 0.70 -0.34
C TYR A 23 5.29 0.86 -1.84
N LYS A 24 6.56 0.68 -2.22
CA LYS A 24 7.01 0.72 -3.62
C LYS A 24 6.32 -0.36 -4.45
N GLY A 25 6.09 -1.54 -3.88
CA GLY A 25 5.33 -2.62 -4.52
C GLY A 25 3.89 -2.23 -4.85
N CYS A 26 3.20 -1.53 -3.95
CA CYS A 26 1.85 -1.03 -4.20
C CYS A 26 1.83 0.04 -5.28
N PHE A 27 2.75 1.01 -5.20
CA PHE A 27 2.89 2.06 -6.21
C PHE A 27 3.11 1.44 -7.59
N LYS A 28 4.05 0.49 -7.70
CA LYS A 28 4.32 -0.22 -8.94
C LYS A 28 3.09 -0.95 -9.47
N LYS A 29 2.34 -1.67 -8.63
CA LYS A 29 1.12 -2.39 -9.06
C LYS A 29 0.05 -1.46 -9.61
N ILE A 30 -0.14 -0.28 -9.00
CA ILE A 30 -1.11 0.71 -9.49
C ILE A 30 -0.63 1.31 -10.82
N SER A 31 0.66 1.63 -10.94
CA SER A 31 1.22 2.13 -12.20
C SER A 31 1.14 1.07 -13.31
N ASP A 32 1.48 -0.18 -13.02
CA ASP A 32 1.39 -1.29 -13.97
C ASP A 32 -0.08 -1.49 -14.42
N PHE A 33 -1.06 -1.29 -13.54
CA PHE A 33 -2.48 -1.29 -13.91
C PHE A 33 -2.84 -0.17 -14.88
N VAL A 34 -2.35 1.06 -14.64
CA VAL A 34 -2.56 2.20 -15.55
C VAL A 34 -2.03 1.88 -16.95
N PHE A 35 -0.82 1.32 -17.04
CA PHE A 35 -0.22 0.95 -18.33
C PHE A 35 -0.95 -0.21 -19.00
N LEU A 36 -1.31 -1.25 -18.25
CA LEU A 36 -1.97 -2.45 -18.78
C LEU A 36 -3.36 -2.14 -19.37
N HIS A 37 -4.08 -1.21 -18.75
CA HIS A 37 -5.43 -0.82 -19.16
C HIS A 37 -5.47 0.44 -20.03
N ASP A 38 -4.31 0.94 -20.48
CA ASP A 38 -4.18 2.15 -21.30
C ASP A 38 -5.00 3.33 -20.75
N LEU A 39 -4.94 3.53 -19.43
CA LEU A 39 -5.68 4.62 -18.79
C LEU A 39 -5.01 5.96 -19.15
N PRO A 40 -5.79 7.04 -19.37
CA PRO A 40 -5.27 8.35 -19.78
C PRO A 40 -4.61 9.12 -18.62
N VAL A 41 -3.74 8.45 -17.85
CA VAL A 41 -3.07 8.98 -16.66
C VAL A 41 -1.55 8.88 -16.84
N GLN A 42 -0.88 10.03 -16.79
CA GLN A 42 0.57 10.10 -16.84
C GLN A 42 1.17 9.90 -15.44
N VAL A 43 1.51 8.66 -15.10
CA VAL A 43 2.01 8.26 -13.76
C VAL A 43 3.30 8.97 -13.31
N HIS A 44 4.05 9.55 -14.25
CA HIS A 44 5.30 10.29 -13.98
C HIS A 44 5.06 11.77 -13.62
N ARG A 45 3.83 12.28 -13.77
CA ARG A 45 3.51 13.65 -13.38
C ARG A 45 3.52 13.81 -11.86
N ARG A 46 4.09 14.93 -11.39
CA ARG A 46 4.24 15.20 -9.94
C ARG A 46 2.93 15.17 -9.17
N ASP A 47 1.86 15.74 -9.71
CA ASP A 47 0.54 15.77 -9.08
C ASP A 47 -0.08 14.36 -8.97
N VAL A 48 0.11 13.52 -9.98
CA VAL A 48 -0.31 12.11 -9.95
C VAL A 48 0.47 11.33 -8.90
N ILE A 49 1.80 11.51 -8.86
CA ILE A 49 2.67 10.90 -7.85
C ILE A 49 2.22 11.31 -6.44
N LEU A 50 2.01 12.60 -6.18
CA LEU A 50 1.57 13.09 -4.87
C LEU A 50 0.20 12.54 -4.47
N ARG A 51 -0.75 12.44 -5.40
CA ARG A 51 -2.07 11.86 -5.14
C ARG A 51 -1.98 10.37 -4.81
N LEU A 52 -1.22 9.61 -5.59
CA LEU A 52 -0.95 8.19 -5.29
C LEU A 52 -0.28 8.03 -3.93
N HIS A 53 0.67 8.93 -3.60
CA HIS A 53 1.32 8.91 -2.30
C HIS A 53 0.33 9.13 -1.15
N SER A 54 -0.55 10.13 -1.28
CA SER A 54 -1.58 10.42 -0.28
C SER A 54 -2.50 9.22 -0.06
N LEU A 55 -3.02 8.63 -1.14
CA LEU A 55 -3.95 7.50 -1.05
C LEU A 55 -3.26 6.25 -0.50
N LEU A 56 -2.05 5.92 -0.95
CA LEU A 56 -1.32 4.76 -0.42
C LEU A 56 -0.96 4.97 1.05
N TYR A 57 -0.44 6.13 1.42
CA TYR A 57 -0.12 6.43 2.82
C TYR A 57 -1.35 6.27 3.72
N GLN A 58 -2.51 6.74 3.26
CA GLN A 58 -3.80 6.55 3.94
C GLN A 58 -4.14 5.06 4.13
N GLN A 59 -3.90 4.21 3.12
CA GLN A 59 -4.11 2.76 3.27
C GLN A 59 -3.14 2.14 4.29
N PHE A 60 -1.88 2.58 4.32
CA PHE A 60 -0.87 2.14 5.29
C PHE A 60 -1.21 2.52 6.74
N GLN A 61 -2.02 3.55 6.95
CA GLN A 61 -2.50 3.96 8.28
C GLN A 61 -3.61 3.06 8.85
N SER A 62 -4.13 2.08 8.08
CA SER A 62 -5.13 1.15 8.59
C SER A 62 -4.58 0.34 9.77
N PRO A 63 -5.36 0.13 10.85
CA PRO A 63 -4.99 -0.75 11.97
C PRO A 63 -4.56 -2.15 11.52
N ARG A 64 -5.03 -2.61 10.35
CA ARG A 64 -4.62 -3.88 9.73
C ARG A 64 -3.11 -4.05 9.60
N PHE A 65 -2.38 -2.95 9.42
CA PHE A 65 -0.97 -2.98 9.06
C PHE A 65 -0.05 -2.49 10.18
N GLU A 66 -0.60 -2.15 11.34
CA GLU A 66 0.14 -1.64 12.51
C GLU A 66 1.27 -2.60 12.92
N ASN A 67 0.97 -3.90 12.99
CA ASN A 67 1.95 -4.93 13.30
C ASN A 67 3.10 -5.03 12.28
N SER A 68 2.95 -4.48 11.08
CA SER A 68 4.06 -4.43 10.10
C SER A 68 5.18 -3.51 10.56
N ILE A 69 4.85 -2.43 11.28
CA ILE A 69 5.85 -1.54 11.85
C ILE A 69 6.56 -2.27 12.99
N ALA A 70 5.80 -2.90 13.89
CA ALA A 70 6.35 -3.68 15.00
C ALA A 70 7.29 -4.82 14.51
N GLU A 71 6.86 -5.59 13.51
CA GLU A 71 7.69 -6.60 12.88
C GLU A 71 8.93 -6.00 12.19
N ALA A 72 8.84 -4.79 11.63
CA ALA A 72 10.01 -4.14 11.04
C ALA A 72 11.09 -3.87 12.09
N TRP A 73 10.72 -3.46 13.31
CA TRP A 73 11.67 -3.29 14.41
C TRP A 73 12.34 -4.61 14.81
N HIS A 74 11.57 -5.71 14.85
CA HIS A 74 12.12 -7.04 15.09
C HIS A 74 13.11 -7.45 14.00
N LYS A 75 12.73 -7.32 12.73
CA LYS A 75 13.59 -7.67 11.59
C LYS A 75 14.86 -6.83 11.51
N SER A 76 14.83 -5.62 12.04
CA SER A 76 16.00 -4.74 12.16
C SER A 76 16.88 -5.04 13.39
N GLY A 77 16.48 -5.99 14.26
CA GLY A 77 17.25 -6.39 15.43
C GLY A 77 17.11 -5.44 16.64
N TYR A 78 16.07 -4.61 16.67
CA TYR A 78 15.84 -3.67 17.79
C TYR A 78 14.95 -4.23 18.90
N THR A 79 14.26 -5.34 18.65
CA THR A 79 13.44 -6.05 19.63
C THR A 79 13.46 -7.55 19.34
N ASP A 80 13.42 -8.35 20.40
CA ASP A 80 13.29 -9.81 20.30
C ASP A 80 11.83 -10.25 20.07
N GLU A 81 10.87 -9.35 20.28
CA GLU A 81 9.45 -9.63 20.12
C GLU A 81 9.05 -9.80 18.65
N ARG A 82 8.28 -10.85 18.36
CA ARG A 82 7.78 -11.14 17.01
C ARG A 82 6.33 -10.77 16.86
N PHE A 83 6.00 -10.20 15.71
CA PHE A 83 4.64 -9.77 15.41
C PHE A 83 4.14 -10.45 14.14
N MET A 84 2.99 -11.12 14.24
CA MET A 84 2.27 -11.53 13.04
C MET A 84 1.75 -10.28 12.34
N TYR A 85 2.19 -10.06 11.11
CA TYR A 85 1.83 -8.90 10.32
C TYR A 85 1.20 -9.29 8.99
N VAL A 86 0.42 -8.36 8.44
CA VAL A 86 -0.20 -8.49 7.13
C VAL A 86 0.65 -7.74 6.12
N ASN A 87 1.15 -8.44 5.10
CA ASN A 87 1.81 -7.77 3.99
C ASN A 87 0.77 -6.97 3.18
N LEU A 88 0.88 -5.65 3.19
CA LEU A 88 -0.11 -4.75 2.59
C LEU A 88 -0.24 -4.93 1.08
N ALA A 89 0.88 -5.05 0.37
CA ALA A 89 0.87 -5.26 -1.08
C ALA A 89 0.20 -6.61 -1.43
N LYS A 90 0.40 -7.63 -0.60
CA LYS A 90 -0.27 -8.92 -0.74
C LYS A 90 -1.76 -8.79 -0.46
N PHE A 91 -2.13 -8.18 0.66
CA PHE A 91 -3.52 -8.02 1.08
C PHE A 91 -4.36 -7.27 0.05
N MET A 92 -3.84 -6.15 -0.46
CA MET A 92 -4.58 -5.27 -1.36
C MET A 92 -4.68 -5.81 -2.79
N PHE A 93 -3.71 -6.60 -3.25
CA PHE A 93 -3.57 -6.93 -4.67
C PHE A 93 -3.53 -8.42 -5.01
N ASP A 94 -3.47 -9.34 -4.04
CA ASP A 94 -3.54 -10.77 -4.34
C ASP A 94 -4.96 -11.21 -4.72
N LYS A 95 -5.04 -12.12 -5.68
CA LYS A 95 -6.28 -12.84 -6.06
C LYS A 95 -7.46 -11.90 -6.39
N LEU A 96 -7.16 -10.75 -6.97
CA LEU A 96 -8.17 -9.81 -7.46
C LEU A 96 -8.98 -10.45 -8.60
N LYS A 97 -10.30 -10.54 -8.43
CA LYS A 97 -11.26 -11.07 -9.41
C LYS A 97 -12.58 -10.29 -9.36
N GLY A 98 -13.25 -10.15 -10.48
CA GLY A 98 -14.55 -9.46 -10.56
C GLY A 98 -14.43 -7.93 -10.60
N SER A 99 -15.52 -7.26 -10.29
CA SER A 99 -15.69 -5.82 -10.47
C SER A 99 -15.51 -5.03 -9.16
N CYS A 100 -15.48 -3.71 -9.30
CA CYS A 100 -15.64 -2.78 -8.19
C CYS A 100 -16.96 -3.01 -7.44
N LEU A 101 -16.96 -2.75 -6.12
CA LEU A 101 -18.12 -2.86 -5.24
C LEU A 101 -19.01 -1.60 -5.28
N HIS A 102 -18.54 -0.49 -5.84
CA HIS A 102 -19.34 0.73 -5.92
C HIS A 102 -20.61 0.50 -6.75
N GLU A 103 -21.74 1.04 -6.30
CA GLU A 103 -23.02 0.92 -7.00
C GLU A 103 -22.90 1.36 -8.45
N ASN A 104 -23.50 0.57 -9.36
CA ASN A 104 -23.49 0.75 -10.81
C ASN A 104 -22.08 0.78 -11.47
N CYS A 105 -21.03 0.36 -10.77
CA CYS A 105 -19.70 0.23 -11.35
C CYS A 105 -19.45 -1.19 -11.85
N ARG A 106 -18.99 -1.32 -13.10
CA ARG A 106 -18.59 -2.60 -13.70
C ARG A 106 -17.10 -2.68 -14.01
N ASP A 107 -16.34 -1.67 -13.62
CA ASP A 107 -14.91 -1.60 -13.88
C ASP A 107 -14.16 -2.72 -13.16
N ILE A 108 -13.04 -3.11 -13.78
CA ILE A 108 -12.13 -4.10 -13.23
C ILE A 108 -11.59 -3.59 -11.90
N VAL A 109 -11.60 -4.47 -10.91
CA VAL A 109 -11.05 -4.18 -9.59
C VAL A 109 -9.53 -3.97 -9.66
N LEU A 110 -9.08 -2.84 -9.11
CA LEU A 110 -7.67 -2.48 -8.94
C LEU A 110 -7.10 -3.03 -7.63
N LEU A 111 -7.85 -2.91 -6.53
CA LEU A 111 -7.38 -3.27 -5.19
C LEU A 111 -8.52 -3.53 -4.20
N VAL A 112 -8.16 -4.10 -3.06
CA VAL A 112 -9.00 -4.20 -1.85
C VAL A 112 -8.55 -3.14 -0.84
N CYS A 113 -9.49 -2.38 -0.30
CA CYS A 113 -9.20 -1.36 0.70
C CYS A 113 -8.66 -1.98 2.01
N GLY A 114 -7.55 -1.43 2.51
CA GLY A 114 -6.93 -1.82 3.77
C GLY A 114 -7.80 -1.57 5.01
N TRP A 115 -8.76 -0.66 4.93
CA TRP A 115 -9.67 -0.29 6.03
C TRP A 115 -10.92 -1.18 6.01
N CYS A 116 -11.80 -0.97 5.03
CA CYS A 116 -13.13 -1.58 4.97
C CYS A 116 -13.22 -2.83 4.08
N LYS A 117 -12.11 -3.30 3.49
CA LYS A 117 -12.09 -4.44 2.55
C LYS A 117 -12.93 -4.26 1.27
N ALA A 118 -13.39 -3.04 0.97
CA ALA A 118 -14.10 -2.76 -0.28
C ALA A 118 -13.20 -3.00 -1.50
N ARG A 119 -13.78 -3.58 -2.54
CA ARG A 119 -13.12 -3.80 -3.84
C ARG A 119 -13.28 -2.54 -4.70
N LEU A 120 -12.18 -1.90 -5.07
CA LEU A 120 -12.19 -0.61 -5.77
C LEU A 120 -11.55 -0.75 -7.15
N CYS A 121 -12.16 -0.16 -8.18
CA CYS A 121 -11.49 0.07 -9.46
C CYS A 121 -10.57 1.30 -9.38
N PHE A 122 -9.83 1.56 -10.46
CA PHE A 122 -8.96 2.74 -10.54
C PHE A 122 -9.72 4.05 -10.33
N HIS A 123 -10.88 4.22 -10.99
CA HIS A 123 -11.69 5.44 -10.86
C HIS A 123 -12.10 5.70 -9.42
N HIS A 124 -12.76 4.72 -8.79
CA HIS A 124 -13.27 4.86 -7.42
C HIS A 124 -12.17 4.93 -6.36
N PHE A 125 -10.94 4.49 -6.66
CA PHE A 125 -9.80 4.64 -5.76
C PHE A 125 -9.08 5.98 -5.97
N PHE A 126 -8.65 6.27 -7.20
CA PHE A 126 -7.74 7.34 -7.54
C PHE A 126 -8.44 8.64 -7.94
N ASP A 127 -9.39 8.58 -8.87
CA ASP A 127 -10.07 9.78 -9.39
C ASP A 127 -11.04 10.36 -8.38
N ALA A 128 -11.85 9.50 -7.74
CA ALA A 128 -12.78 9.85 -6.68
C ALA A 128 -12.09 10.15 -5.33
N HIS A 129 -10.76 10.02 -5.27
CA HIS A 129 -9.94 10.27 -4.08
C HIS A 129 -10.42 9.51 -2.82
N TYR A 130 -10.39 8.19 -2.89
CA TYR A 130 -10.94 7.32 -1.85
C TYR A 130 -10.19 7.41 -0.52
N PHE A 131 -10.81 8.06 0.47
CA PHE A 131 -10.24 8.25 1.80
C PHE A 131 -11.14 7.59 2.86
N CYS A 132 -10.85 6.33 3.22
CA CYS A 132 -11.70 5.52 4.10
C CYS A 132 -11.10 5.36 5.49
N THR A 133 -11.85 5.69 6.54
CA THR A 133 -11.41 5.53 7.94
C THR A 133 -12.16 4.43 8.69
N ILE A 134 -13.03 3.69 8.01
CA ILE A 134 -13.85 2.62 8.61
C ILE A 134 -13.05 1.32 8.57
N TYR A 135 -12.54 0.89 9.72
CA TYR A 135 -11.83 -0.37 9.85
C TYR A 135 -12.80 -1.54 10.05
N LEU A 136 -12.73 -2.53 9.16
CA LEU A 136 -13.43 -3.81 9.29
C LEU A 136 -12.40 -4.93 9.51
N PRO A 137 -12.33 -5.61 10.66
CA PRO A 137 -11.30 -6.60 10.97
C PRO A 137 -11.26 -7.74 9.96
#